data_AF-I2N409-F1
#
_entry.id   AF-I2N409-F1
#
_cell.length_a   1.000
_cell.length_b   1.000
_cell.length_c   1.000
_cell.angle_alpha   90.00
_cell.angle_beta   90.00
_cell.angle_gamma   90.00
#
_symmetry.space_group_name_H-M   'P 1'
#
loop_
_entity.id
_entity.type
_entity.pdbx_description
1 polymer ?
#
loop_
_entity_poly.entity_id
_entity_poly.type
_entity_poly.pdbx_seq_one_letter_code
_entity_poly.pdbx_strand_id
1 'polypeptide(L)'
;MSAGTVAVVVPEEFGVPSWELYELSIPCTVFGKPQPDLADPWYEFRLCGTGGTDPDANGPAAFRIRTAYGLDGLVGADTVIVPSVPDACMDGEQPVSPALVEALRAAHESGARMVSLCNGAFALAAAGLLDGRRATCHWLHTAQLARRHPKVTVDDSVLYVDDGDVLTSAGLAAGLDLCLHLVRRDLGARIANQLARRMVVPAHRPGGQAQFVDLPLPPEDDEGLAPVLAWVRENLDRPLTVADLARRAAMSPRTFYRRLQAATGTTPLQWLLAQRIGRARVLLESTDLPVEKIGELSGLGTANNLRHHFLRHVGITPGDYRRAFPRTPSPAFVPASAPPAAP
;
A
#
# COMPACT_ATOMS: atom_id res chain seq x y z
N MET A 1 4.33 16.42 16.69
CA MET A 1 4.11 14.96 16.83
C MET A 1 5.30 14.32 16.13
N SER A 2 6.12 13.56 16.86
CA SER A 2 7.24 12.84 16.24
C SER A 2 6.69 11.65 15.47
N ALA A 3 7.23 11.36 14.29
CA ALA A 3 6.84 10.21 13.49
C ALA A 3 7.27 8.87 14.12
N GLY A 4 8.18 8.93 15.11
CA GLY A 4 8.74 7.77 15.79
C GLY A 4 9.98 7.21 15.10
N THR A 5 10.40 6.04 15.59
CA THR A 5 11.56 5.31 15.10
C THR A 5 11.12 4.13 14.24
N VAL A 6 11.70 4.01 13.05
CA VAL A 6 11.51 2.87 12.14
C VAL A 6 12.82 2.10 12.03
N ALA A 7 12.82 0.85 12.46
CA ALA A 7 13.93 -0.07 12.29
C ALA A 7 13.61 -1.09 11.18
N VAL A 8 14.56 -1.35 10.30
CA VAL A 8 14.41 -2.28 9.19
C VAL A 8 15.44 -3.39 9.32
N VAL A 9 14.98 -4.63 9.25
CA VAL A 9 15.86 -5.81 9.20
C VAL A 9 16.49 -5.90 7.81
N VAL A 10 17.81 -6.05 7.78
CA VAL A 10 18.60 -6.12 6.54
C VAL A 10 19.37 -7.43 6.49
N PRO A 11 19.11 -8.31 5.51
CA PRO A 11 20.03 -9.39 5.21
C PRO A 11 21.34 -8.80 4.68
N GLU A 12 22.48 -9.40 5.05
CA GLU A 12 23.79 -8.80 4.74
C GLU A 12 24.17 -8.89 3.26
N GLU A 13 23.70 -9.95 2.58
CA GLU A 13 24.04 -10.27 1.21
C GLU A 13 22.79 -10.37 0.33
N PHE A 14 22.90 -9.82 -0.88
CA PHE A 14 21.87 -9.92 -1.90
C PHE A 14 22.44 -10.61 -3.14
N GLY A 15 21.76 -11.64 -3.62
CA GLY A 15 22.03 -12.25 -4.93
C GLY A 15 21.58 -11.36 -6.09
N VAL A 16 21.78 -11.78 -7.34
CA VAL A 16 21.16 -11.17 -8.53
C VAL A 16 20.50 -12.27 -9.37
N PRO A 17 19.26 -12.05 -9.86
CA PRO A 17 18.37 -10.92 -9.58
C PRO A 17 17.79 -11.00 -8.16
N SER A 18 17.60 -9.86 -7.49
CA SER A 18 17.15 -9.79 -6.10
C SER A 18 15.94 -8.89 -5.96
N TRP A 19 14.78 -9.49 -5.73
CA TRP A 19 13.59 -8.76 -5.31
C TRP A 19 13.75 -8.22 -3.89
N GLU A 20 14.55 -8.89 -3.07
CA GLU A 20 14.89 -8.49 -1.70
C GLU A 20 15.52 -7.08 -1.64
N LEU A 21 16.37 -6.73 -2.60
CA LEU A 21 16.96 -5.39 -2.69
C LEU A 21 15.90 -4.33 -3.02
N TYR A 22 14.93 -4.68 -3.86
CA TYR A 22 13.80 -3.79 -4.14
C TYR A 22 12.93 -3.62 -2.89
N GLU A 23 12.57 -4.70 -2.19
CA GLU A 23 11.79 -4.64 -0.95
C GLU A 23 12.48 -3.79 0.11
N LEU A 24 13.80 -3.93 0.27
CA LEU A 24 14.57 -3.10 1.19
C LEU A 24 14.60 -1.63 0.78
N SER A 25 14.63 -1.34 -0.52
CA SER A 25 14.65 0.04 -1.03
C SER A 25 13.38 0.83 -0.68
N ILE A 26 12.25 0.14 -0.50
CA ILE A 26 10.96 0.75 -0.19
C ILE A 26 10.99 1.49 1.16
N PRO A 27 11.24 0.85 2.31
CA PRO A 27 11.26 1.55 3.59
C PRO A 27 12.41 2.57 3.66
N CYS A 28 13.56 2.31 3.02
CA CYS A 28 14.64 3.29 2.88
C CYS A 28 14.16 4.58 2.18
N THR A 29 13.37 4.44 1.12
CA THR A 29 12.86 5.58 0.35
C THR A 29 11.75 6.33 1.09
N VAL A 30 10.87 5.61 1.81
CA VAL A 30 9.71 6.20 2.50
C VAL A 30 10.11 6.83 3.84
N PHE A 31 10.90 6.13 4.66
CA PHE A 31 11.21 6.53 6.03
C PHE A 31 12.62 7.09 6.18
N GLY A 32 13.59 6.59 5.41
CA GLY A 32 15.01 6.93 5.58
C GLY A 32 15.44 8.29 5.03
N LYS A 33 14.68 8.89 4.10
CA LYS A 33 14.96 10.22 3.56
C LYS A 33 14.16 11.30 4.31
N PRO A 34 14.80 12.24 5.04
CA PRO A 34 14.10 13.34 5.69
C PRO A 34 13.27 14.18 4.71
N GLN A 35 12.07 14.58 5.13
CA GLN A 35 11.12 15.38 4.34
C GLN A 35 10.71 16.65 5.13
N PRO A 36 11.64 17.60 5.38
CA PRO A 36 11.40 18.72 6.29
C PRO A 36 10.26 19.65 5.86
N ASP A 37 9.92 19.66 4.57
CA ASP A 37 8.78 20.42 4.02
C ASP A 37 7.43 19.72 4.22
N LEU A 38 7.43 18.41 4.54
CA LEU A 38 6.24 17.62 4.81
C LEU A 38 5.97 17.49 6.32
N ALA A 39 6.99 17.12 7.09
CA ALA A 39 6.99 17.08 8.56
C ALA A 39 8.42 17.18 9.12
N ASP A 40 8.53 17.82 10.28
CA ASP A 40 9.77 17.99 11.02
C ASP A 40 9.51 17.83 12.53
N PRO A 41 10.12 16.84 13.22
CA PRO A 41 11.03 15.83 12.66
C PRO A 41 10.31 14.80 11.76
N TRP A 42 11.06 14.19 10.83
CA TRP A 42 10.63 12.97 10.12
C TRP A 42 10.82 11.74 11.02
N TYR A 43 10.98 10.55 10.45
CA TYR A 43 11.29 9.32 11.20
C TYR A 43 12.77 9.26 11.59
N GLU A 44 13.06 8.75 12.78
CA GLU A 44 14.38 8.19 13.08
C GLU A 44 14.50 6.83 12.39
N PHE A 45 15.51 6.63 11.55
CA PHE A 45 15.60 5.44 10.69
C PHE A 45 16.82 4.60 11.03
N ARG A 46 16.60 3.31 11.32
CA ARG A 46 17.63 2.34 11.68
C ARG A 46 17.66 1.18 10.68
N LEU A 47 18.84 0.89 10.15
CA LEU A 47 19.10 -0.34 9.39
C LEU A 47 19.81 -1.33 10.33
N CYS A 48 19.17 -2.47 10.59
CA CYS A 48 19.59 -3.48 11.54
C CYS A 48 20.00 -4.75 10.80
N GLY A 49 21.30 -5.04 10.78
CA GLY A 49 21.86 -6.21 10.09
C GLY A 49 21.66 -7.47 10.90
N THR A 50 21.41 -8.60 10.22
CA THR A 50 21.23 -9.90 10.87
C THR A 50 22.51 -10.49 11.47
N GLY A 51 23.68 -9.96 11.15
CA GLY A 51 24.97 -10.45 11.63
C GLY A 51 25.50 -11.63 10.81
N GLY A 52 26.78 -11.56 10.41
CA GLY A 52 27.42 -12.57 9.58
C GLY A 52 28.74 -12.11 8.95
N THR A 53 29.65 -11.50 9.71
CA THR A 53 31.00 -11.23 9.18
C THR A 53 31.77 -12.54 9.03
N ASP A 54 31.67 -13.16 7.86
CA ASP A 54 32.83 -13.80 7.28
C ASP A 54 33.32 -12.93 6.11
N PRO A 55 34.33 -12.09 6.32
CA PRO A 55 35.03 -11.39 5.24
C PRO A 55 35.54 -12.35 4.15
N ASP A 56 35.74 -13.63 4.50
CA ASP A 56 36.25 -14.71 3.65
C ASP A 56 35.15 -15.64 3.12
N ALA A 57 33.86 -15.33 3.31
CA ALA A 57 32.77 -15.99 2.59
C ALA A 57 32.86 -15.61 1.10
N ASN A 58 33.71 -16.35 0.39
CA ASN A 58 34.01 -16.31 -1.04
C ASN A 58 32.86 -16.88 -1.89
N GLY A 59 31.63 -16.45 -1.62
CA GLY A 59 30.47 -16.67 -2.49
C GLY A 59 30.16 -15.41 -3.30
N PRO A 60 29.63 -15.51 -4.54
CA PRO A 60 29.37 -14.34 -5.37
C PRO A 60 28.08 -13.64 -4.93
N ALA A 61 28.09 -12.96 -3.78
CA ALA A 61 27.06 -11.97 -3.46
C ALA A 61 27.24 -10.77 -4.39
N ALA A 62 26.17 -10.37 -5.08
CA ALA A 62 26.23 -9.25 -6.00
C ALA A 62 26.28 -7.91 -5.26
N PHE A 63 25.67 -7.84 -4.07
CA PHE A 63 25.69 -6.65 -3.20
C PHE A 63 25.85 -7.04 -1.74
N ARG A 64 26.57 -6.20 -0.98
CA ARG A 64 26.64 -6.22 0.48
C ARG A 64 26.22 -4.88 1.04
N ILE A 65 25.40 -4.87 2.09
CA ILE A 65 24.94 -3.64 2.76
C ILE A 65 25.54 -3.56 4.15
N ARG A 66 26.25 -2.47 4.43
CA ARG A 66 26.76 -2.17 5.77
C ARG A 66 25.67 -1.48 6.58
N THR A 67 25.31 -2.08 7.70
CA THR A 67 24.36 -1.51 8.66
C THR A 67 25.08 -0.83 9.82
N ALA A 68 24.45 0.20 10.40
CA ALA A 68 24.98 0.87 11.59
C ALA A 68 24.56 0.16 12.89
N TYR A 69 23.51 -0.66 12.83
CA TYR A 69 22.95 -1.39 13.95
C TYR A 69 22.96 -2.89 13.67
N GLY A 70 23.04 -3.70 14.74
CA GLY A 70 22.69 -5.12 14.72
C GLY A 70 21.20 -5.32 15.01
N LEU A 71 20.81 -6.58 15.23
CA LEU A 71 19.45 -6.96 15.60
C LEU A 71 19.00 -6.40 16.95
N ASP A 72 19.94 -6.08 17.84
CA ASP A 72 19.69 -5.37 19.10
C ASP A 72 19.10 -3.96 18.87
N GLY A 73 19.40 -3.33 17.75
CA GLY A 73 18.84 -2.02 17.37
C GLY A 73 17.35 -2.02 17.04
N LEU A 74 16.72 -3.21 16.92
CA LEU A 74 15.27 -3.35 16.75
C LEU A 74 14.50 -2.97 18.01
N VAL A 75 15.08 -3.22 19.19
CA VAL A 75 14.42 -2.95 20.47
C VAL A 75 14.36 -1.43 20.69
N GLY A 76 13.20 -0.95 21.14
CA GLY A 76 12.93 0.48 21.34
C GLY A 76 12.63 1.24 20.04
N ALA A 77 12.46 0.56 18.91
CA ALA A 77 11.85 1.15 17.73
C ALA A 77 10.31 1.13 17.85
N ASP A 78 9.64 2.16 17.36
CA ASP A 78 8.17 2.22 17.34
C ASP A 78 7.59 1.32 16.23
N THR A 79 8.35 1.09 15.16
CA THR A 79 7.98 0.17 14.06
C THR A 79 9.18 -0.63 13.61
N VAL A 80 9.01 -1.95 13.51
CA VAL A 80 10.00 -2.87 12.94
C VAL A 80 9.48 -3.43 11.61
N ILE A 81 10.26 -3.26 10.55
CA ILE A 81 9.95 -3.76 9.21
C ILE A 81 10.89 -4.91 8.86
N VAL A 82 10.32 -6.05 8.45
CA VAL A 82 11.04 -7.17 7.84
C VAL A 82 10.72 -7.18 6.35
N PRO A 83 11.62 -6.68 5.48
CA PRO A 83 11.36 -6.56 4.03
C PRO A 83 11.34 -7.92 3.34
N SER A 84 12.23 -8.82 3.76
CA SER A 84 12.34 -10.16 3.18
C SER A 84 13.09 -11.12 4.10
N VAL A 85 13.03 -12.42 3.75
CA VAL A 85 13.94 -13.47 4.23
C VAL A 85 14.51 -14.21 3.02
N PRO A 86 15.66 -14.91 3.16
CA PRO A 86 16.21 -15.73 2.08
C PRO A 86 15.22 -16.81 1.60
N ASP A 87 15.25 -17.14 0.31
CA ASP A 87 14.34 -18.13 -0.31
C ASP A 87 14.38 -19.50 0.39
N ALA A 88 15.56 -19.94 0.83
CA ALA A 88 15.74 -21.18 1.58
C ALA A 88 14.90 -21.25 2.87
N CYS A 89 14.54 -20.10 3.47
CA CYS A 89 13.63 -20.02 4.62
C CYS A 89 12.18 -20.33 4.24
N MET A 90 11.75 -19.93 3.05
CA MET A 90 10.41 -20.21 2.54
C MET A 90 10.28 -21.69 2.20
N ASP A 91 11.23 -22.21 1.43
CA ASP A 91 11.27 -23.60 0.94
C ASP A 91 11.49 -24.62 2.04
N GLY A 92 11.94 -24.17 3.21
CA GLY A 92 12.15 -25.02 4.36
C GLY A 92 13.47 -25.77 4.34
N GLU A 93 14.35 -25.43 3.41
CA GLU A 93 15.73 -25.90 3.37
C GLU A 93 16.51 -25.37 4.59
N GLN A 94 16.14 -24.17 5.06
CA GLN A 94 16.74 -23.55 6.24
C GLN A 94 15.66 -22.95 7.16
N PRO A 95 15.85 -22.97 8.50
CA PRO A 95 15.00 -22.21 9.39
C PRO A 95 15.34 -20.71 9.32
N VAL A 96 14.36 -19.87 9.65
CA VAL A 96 14.64 -18.45 9.94
C VAL A 96 15.63 -18.39 11.11
N SER A 97 16.63 -17.51 11.02
CA SER A 97 17.66 -17.36 12.05
C SER A 97 17.05 -17.22 13.45
N PRO A 98 17.45 -18.04 14.44
CA PRO A 98 16.98 -17.92 15.81
C PRO A 98 17.24 -16.54 16.43
N ALA A 99 18.38 -15.92 16.09
CA ALA A 99 18.71 -14.58 16.56
C ALA A 99 17.71 -13.53 16.04
N LEU A 100 17.29 -13.65 14.78
CA LEU A 100 16.26 -12.79 14.21
C LEU A 100 14.91 -13.03 14.89
N VAL A 101 14.52 -14.29 15.10
CA VAL A 101 13.27 -14.65 15.78
C VAL A 101 13.19 -14.04 17.18
N GLU A 102 14.24 -14.17 17.99
CA GLU A 102 14.28 -13.63 19.34
C GLU A 102 14.28 -12.10 19.34
N ALA A 103 15.00 -11.46 18.41
CA ALA A 103 15.02 -10.01 18.30
C ALA A 103 13.65 -9.43 17.89
N LEU A 104 12.91 -10.12 17.00
CA LEU A 104 11.55 -9.72 16.62
C LEU A 104 10.57 -9.84 17.78
N ARG A 105 10.68 -10.90 18.59
CA ARG A 105 9.87 -11.05 19.81
C ARG A 105 10.17 -9.94 20.82
N ALA A 106 11.44 -9.71 21.11
CA ALA A 106 11.86 -8.67 22.04
C ALA A 106 11.40 -7.27 21.60
N ALA A 107 11.46 -6.96 20.30
CA ALA A 107 10.97 -5.69 19.78
C ALA A 107 9.45 -5.56 19.95
N HIS A 108 8.68 -6.59 19.62
CA HIS A 108 7.22 -6.59 19.80
C HIS A 108 6.83 -6.46 21.28
N GLU A 109 7.49 -7.19 22.18
CA GLU A 109 7.29 -7.09 23.63
C GLU A 109 7.63 -5.69 24.17
N SER A 110 8.58 -4.99 23.54
CA SER A 110 8.91 -3.60 23.86
C SER A 110 7.87 -2.58 23.34
N GLY A 111 6.84 -3.04 22.63
CA GLY A 111 5.73 -2.23 22.12
C GLY A 111 5.85 -1.85 20.64
N ALA A 112 6.81 -2.41 19.91
CA ALA A 112 6.97 -2.12 18.49
C ALA A 112 5.80 -2.66 17.66
N ARG A 113 5.34 -1.85 16.69
CA ARG A 113 4.46 -2.32 15.61
C ARG A 113 5.28 -3.16 14.63
N MET A 114 4.84 -4.37 14.33
CA MET A 114 5.55 -5.33 13.48
C MET A 114 5.01 -5.31 12.06
N VAL A 115 5.90 -5.18 11.08
CA VAL A 115 5.54 -5.03 9.67
C VAL A 115 6.33 -6.01 8.82
N SER A 116 5.66 -6.74 7.92
CA SER A 116 6.35 -7.52 6.90
C SER A 116 6.01 -7.07 5.48
N LEU A 117 7.03 -7.08 4.63
CA LEU A 117 6.87 -6.98 3.19
C LEU A 117 7.13 -8.36 2.56
N CYS A 118 6.43 -8.68 1.47
CA CYS A 118 6.66 -9.90 0.69
C CYS A 118 6.76 -11.17 1.58
N ASN A 119 7.91 -11.85 1.53
CA ASN A 119 8.22 -13.05 2.28
C ASN A 119 8.76 -12.79 3.71
N GLY A 120 8.95 -11.54 4.13
CA GLY A 120 9.24 -11.20 5.53
C GLY A 120 8.18 -11.73 6.51
N ALA A 121 6.98 -12.06 6.01
CA ALA A 121 5.91 -12.70 6.78
C ALA A 121 6.34 -14.03 7.40
N PHE A 122 7.26 -14.78 6.78
CA PHE A 122 7.79 -16.02 7.33
C PHE A 122 8.62 -15.80 8.60
N ALA A 123 9.34 -14.67 8.72
CA ALA A 123 10.05 -14.32 9.94
C ALA A 123 9.07 -13.98 11.08
N LEU A 124 8.04 -13.18 10.81
CA LEU A 124 7.01 -12.86 11.80
C LEU A 124 6.24 -14.12 12.22
N ALA A 125 5.96 -15.02 11.28
CA ALA A 125 5.30 -16.29 11.56
C ALA A 125 6.19 -17.24 12.41
N ALA A 126 7.50 -17.32 12.11
CA ALA A 126 8.46 -18.08 12.91
C ALA A 126 8.61 -17.52 14.32
N ALA A 127 8.48 -16.20 14.49
CA ALA A 127 8.43 -15.55 15.80
C ALA A 127 7.13 -15.80 16.57
N GLY A 128 6.10 -16.38 15.94
CA GLY A 128 4.78 -16.61 16.54
C GLY A 128 3.91 -15.34 16.58
N LEU A 129 4.35 -14.26 15.94
CA LEU A 129 3.68 -12.96 15.96
C LEU A 129 2.42 -12.94 15.07
N LEU A 130 2.27 -13.92 14.18
CA LEU A 130 1.10 -14.08 13.31
C LEU A 130 0.10 -15.13 13.83
N ASP A 131 0.39 -15.82 14.94
CA ASP A 131 -0.48 -16.89 15.47
C ASP A 131 -1.88 -16.35 15.79
N GLY A 132 -2.91 -16.94 15.16
CA GLY A 132 -4.31 -16.55 15.35
C GLY A 132 -4.74 -15.28 14.62
N ARG A 133 -3.86 -14.68 13.81
CA ARG A 133 -4.10 -13.41 13.11
C ARG A 133 -4.35 -13.61 11.61
N ARG A 134 -4.98 -12.62 10.99
CA ARG A 134 -5.05 -12.54 9.53
C ARG A 134 -3.78 -11.90 8.98
N ALA A 135 -3.17 -12.51 7.97
CA ALA A 135 -1.96 -12.00 7.33
C ALA A 135 -1.96 -12.27 5.83
N THR A 136 -1.13 -11.55 5.09
CA THR A 136 -0.88 -11.80 3.67
C THR A 136 0.63 -11.82 3.40
N CYS A 137 1.01 -12.40 2.27
CA CYS A 137 2.36 -12.30 1.71
C CYS A 137 2.23 -12.32 0.18
N HIS A 138 3.35 -12.35 -0.54
CA HIS A 138 3.32 -12.46 -1.99
C HIS A 138 2.55 -13.73 -2.40
N TRP A 139 1.60 -13.61 -3.34
CA TRP A 139 0.68 -14.69 -3.75
C TRP A 139 1.36 -16.01 -4.09
N LEU A 140 2.57 -15.99 -4.67
CA LEU A 140 3.37 -17.20 -4.95
C LEU A 140 3.64 -18.04 -3.68
N HIS A 141 3.68 -17.41 -2.51
CA HIS A 141 4.11 -18.01 -1.25
C HIS A 141 2.99 -18.12 -0.20
N THR A 142 1.78 -17.62 -0.46
CA THR A 142 0.67 -17.66 0.52
C THR A 142 0.28 -19.09 0.89
N ALA A 143 0.21 -19.99 -0.10
CA ALA A 143 -0.07 -21.40 0.13
C ALA A 143 1.04 -22.12 0.92
N GLN A 144 2.28 -21.66 0.82
CA GLN A 144 3.43 -22.19 1.55
C GLN A 144 3.44 -21.67 2.99
N LEU A 145 3.16 -20.37 3.19
CA LEU A 145 3.00 -19.76 4.50
C LEU A 145 1.88 -20.44 5.30
N ALA A 146 0.71 -20.64 4.69
CA ALA A 146 -0.43 -21.30 5.33
C ALA A 146 -0.13 -22.75 5.74
N ARG A 147 0.62 -23.49 4.90
CA ARG A 147 1.02 -24.87 5.20
C ARG A 147 2.01 -24.97 6.35
N ARG A 148 3.00 -24.06 6.40
CA ARG A 148 4.05 -24.07 7.42
C ARG A 148 3.59 -23.48 8.75
N HIS A 149 2.66 -22.54 8.72
CA HIS A 149 2.16 -21.84 9.91
C HIS A 149 0.63 -21.93 9.98
N PRO A 150 0.07 -23.11 10.34
CA PRO A 150 -1.37 -23.38 10.26
C PRO A 150 -2.24 -22.56 11.22
N LYS A 151 -1.63 -21.86 12.18
CA LYS A 151 -2.34 -20.93 13.07
C LYS A 151 -2.58 -19.56 12.43
N VAL A 152 -1.97 -19.27 11.28
CA VAL A 152 -2.11 -18.00 10.57
C VAL A 152 -3.29 -18.09 9.61
N THR A 153 -4.20 -17.12 9.65
CA THR A 153 -5.25 -16.99 8.63
C THR A 153 -4.69 -16.23 7.42
N VAL A 154 -4.14 -16.95 6.45
CA VAL A 154 -3.53 -16.35 5.26
C VAL A 154 -4.62 -15.90 4.27
N ASP A 155 -4.60 -14.61 3.91
CA ASP A 155 -5.46 -13.99 2.91
C ASP A 155 -4.62 -13.64 1.67
N ASP A 156 -4.80 -14.40 0.58
CA ASP A 156 -4.10 -14.20 -0.69
C ASP A 156 -4.79 -13.19 -1.62
N SER A 157 -5.95 -12.66 -1.19
CA SER A 157 -6.82 -11.82 -2.01
C SER A 157 -6.61 -10.32 -1.78
N VAL A 158 -5.61 -9.93 -0.98
CA VAL A 158 -5.38 -8.54 -0.56
C VAL A 158 -3.94 -8.10 -0.76
N LEU A 159 -3.73 -6.80 -1.04
CA LEU A 159 -2.40 -6.20 -1.15
C LEU A 159 -1.70 -6.13 0.21
N TYR A 160 -2.42 -5.77 1.25
CA TYR A 160 -1.91 -5.75 2.61
C TYR A 160 -3.02 -5.93 3.64
N VAL A 161 -2.65 -6.51 4.78
CA VAL A 161 -3.49 -6.64 5.98
C VAL A 161 -2.94 -5.73 7.05
N ASP A 162 -3.84 -4.98 7.69
CA ASP A 162 -3.59 -4.20 8.88
C ASP A 162 -4.38 -4.82 10.04
N ASP A 163 -3.69 -5.45 10.97
CA ASP A 163 -4.24 -6.10 12.17
C ASP A 163 -3.80 -5.35 13.44
N GLY A 164 -3.70 -4.01 13.37
CA GLY A 164 -3.38 -3.17 14.51
C GLY A 164 -1.88 -3.03 14.77
N ASP A 165 -1.35 -3.89 15.63
CA ASP A 165 0.08 -3.95 16.01
C ASP A 165 0.91 -4.79 15.04
N VAL A 166 0.27 -5.55 14.15
CA VAL A 166 0.93 -6.35 13.11
C VAL A 166 0.34 -6.02 11.73
N LEU A 167 1.20 -5.74 10.76
CA LEU A 167 0.81 -5.47 9.38
C LEU A 167 1.64 -6.29 8.40
N THR A 168 1.03 -6.80 7.35
CA THR A 168 1.69 -7.66 6.36
C THR A 168 1.28 -7.25 4.96
N SER A 169 2.17 -7.35 3.97
CA SER A 169 1.87 -7.03 2.58
C SER A 169 2.38 -8.07 1.60
N ALA A 170 1.79 -8.07 0.41
CA ALA A 170 2.20 -8.89 -0.72
C ALA A 170 3.61 -8.57 -1.25
N GLY A 171 4.25 -7.49 -0.79
CA GLY A 171 5.53 -7.03 -1.31
C GLY A 171 5.40 -6.21 -2.59
N LEU A 172 6.55 -5.82 -3.12
CA LEU A 172 6.76 -5.04 -4.32
C LEU A 172 5.94 -3.74 -4.25
N ALA A 173 5.07 -3.48 -5.23
CA ALA A 173 4.20 -2.31 -5.20
C ALA A 173 3.27 -2.29 -3.96
N ALA A 174 2.84 -3.46 -3.47
CA ALA A 174 2.01 -3.53 -2.27
C ALA A 174 2.79 -3.21 -0.99
N GLY A 175 4.10 -3.48 -0.97
CA GLY A 175 4.98 -3.07 0.13
C GLY A 175 5.08 -1.56 0.22
N LEU A 176 5.16 -0.87 -0.92
CA LEU A 176 5.10 0.59 -0.98
C LEU A 176 3.75 1.13 -0.51
N ASP A 177 2.65 0.50 -0.94
CA ASP A 177 1.31 0.88 -0.48
C ASP A 177 1.18 0.77 1.04
N LEU A 178 1.69 -0.31 1.63
CA LEU A 178 1.70 -0.49 3.09
C LEU A 178 2.56 0.58 3.77
N CYS A 179 3.75 0.88 3.25
CA CYS A 179 4.60 1.93 3.83
C CYS A 179 3.94 3.32 3.76
N LEU A 180 3.25 3.66 2.66
CA LEU A 180 2.48 4.91 2.55
C LEU A 180 1.26 4.91 3.48
N HIS A 181 0.65 3.75 3.71
CA HIS A 181 -0.42 3.58 4.71
C HIS A 181 0.08 3.83 6.13
N LEU A 182 1.29 3.40 6.48
CA LEU A 182 1.93 3.72 7.77
C LEU A 182 2.14 5.24 7.93
N VAL A 183 2.73 5.90 6.92
CA VAL A 183 2.88 7.38 6.92
C VAL A 183 1.54 8.07 7.08
N ARG A 184 0.48 7.54 6.46
CA ARG A 184 -0.88 8.07 6.60
C ARG A 184 -1.42 7.92 8.02
N ARG A 185 -1.15 6.80 8.69
CA ARG A 185 -1.57 6.56 10.08
C ARG A 185 -0.82 7.46 11.05
N ASP A 186 0.49 7.63 10.85
CA ASP A 186 1.36 8.30 11.81
C ASP A 186 1.33 9.83 11.63
N LEU A 187 1.33 10.30 10.37
CA LEU A 187 1.46 11.74 10.01
C LEU A 187 0.23 12.29 9.28
N GLY A 188 -0.75 11.46 8.95
CA GLY A 188 -2.00 11.87 8.32
C GLY A 188 -1.99 11.83 6.79
N ALA A 189 -3.19 11.81 6.21
CA ALA A 189 -3.38 11.60 4.77
C ALA A 189 -2.76 12.68 3.87
N ARG A 190 -2.70 13.94 4.33
CA ARG A 190 -2.09 15.04 3.56
C ARG A 190 -0.61 14.76 3.28
N ILE A 191 0.15 14.39 4.32
CA ILE A 191 1.59 14.12 4.22
C ILE A 191 1.84 12.88 3.35
N ALA A 192 1.09 11.81 3.59
CA ALA A 192 1.18 10.60 2.78
C ALA A 192 0.89 10.85 1.29
N ASN A 193 -0.14 11.65 0.96
CA ASN A 193 -0.47 11.99 -0.42
C ASN A 193 0.60 12.86 -1.10
N GLN A 194 1.21 13.80 -0.36
CA GLN A 194 2.31 14.62 -0.86
C GLN A 194 3.56 13.78 -1.11
N LEU A 195 3.87 12.83 -0.21
CA LEU A 195 4.96 11.88 -0.40
C LEU A 195 4.71 10.97 -1.61
N ALA A 196 3.53 10.38 -1.74
CA ALA A 196 3.14 9.56 -2.89
C ALA A 196 3.29 10.32 -4.22
N ARG A 197 2.85 11.58 -4.26
CA ARG A 197 3.02 12.45 -5.45
C ARG A 197 4.49 12.70 -5.77
N ARG A 198 5.34 12.92 -4.75
CA ARG A 198 6.80 13.09 -4.92
C ARG A 198 7.46 11.82 -5.45
N MET A 199 6.94 10.65 -5.07
CA MET A 199 7.39 9.34 -5.53
C MET A 199 6.77 8.92 -6.88
N VAL A 200 5.89 9.75 -7.47
CA VAL A 200 5.20 9.47 -8.74
C VAL A 200 4.39 8.17 -8.70
N VAL A 201 3.72 7.92 -7.56
CA VAL A 201 2.84 6.76 -7.38
C VAL A 201 1.41 7.19 -7.05
N PRO A 202 0.40 6.31 -7.24
CA PRO A 202 -0.97 6.62 -6.85
C PRO A 202 -1.06 7.00 -5.36
N ALA A 203 -1.85 8.03 -5.05
CA ALA A 203 -1.96 8.56 -3.68
C ALA A 203 -2.52 7.55 -2.67
N HIS A 204 -3.28 6.55 -3.13
CA HIS A 204 -3.80 5.47 -2.29
C HIS A 204 -4.31 4.31 -3.14
N ARG A 205 -3.71 3.13 -2.97
CA ARG A 205 -4.34 1.85 -3.30
C ARG A 205 -4.84 1.22 -2.00
N PRO A 206 -6.15 0.95 -1.85
CA PRO A 206 -6.66 0.36 -0.62
C PRO A 206 -6.11 -1.07 -0.44
N GLY A 207 -5.76 -1.44 0.78
CA GLY A 207 -5.18 -2.77 1.07
C GLY A 207 -6.06 -3.94 0.63
N GLY A 208 -7.38 -3.79 0.67
CA GLY A 208 -8.34 -4.80 0.20
C GLY A 208 -8.46 -4.92 -1.32
N GLN A 209 -7.61 -4.24 -2.10
CA GLN A 209 -7.50 -4.50 -3.53
C GLN A 209 -6.88 -5.89 -3.75
N ALA A 210 -7.35 -6.60 -4.77
CA ALA A 210 -6.80 -7.91 -5.13
C ALA A 210 -5.34 -7.82 -5.59
N GLN A 211 -4.53 -8.81 -5.20
CA GLN A 211 -3.25 -9.07 -5.86
C GLN A 211 -3.52 -9.53 -7.31
N PHE A 212 -2.53 -9.38 -8.20
CA PHE A 212 -2.54 -10.05 -9.49
C PHE A 212 -2.23 -11.53 -9.27
N VAL A 213 -3.20 -12.27 -8.74
CA VAL A 213 -3.17 -13.73 -8.66
C VAL A 213 -3.45 -14.25 -10.06
N ASP A 214 -2.66 -15.22 -10.54
CA ASP A 214 -2.96 -16.00 -11.74
C ASP A 214 -4.22 -16.85 -11.49
N LEU A 215 -5.38 -16.19 -11.49
CA LEU A 215 -6.63 -16.84 -11.83
C LEU A 215 -6.48 -17.31 -13.28
N PRO A 216 -6.83 -18.56 -13.63
CA PRO A 216 -6.71 -19.04 -15.00
C PRO A 216 -7.31 -18.02 -15.95
N LEU A 217 -6.44 -17.38 -16.73
CA LEU A 217 -6.79 -16.30 -17.64
C LEU A 217 -7.87 -16.85 -18.59
N PRO A 218 -9.05 -16.24 -18.66
CA PRO A 218 -9.86 -16.36 -19.86
C PRO A 218 -8.96 -15.95 -21.04
N PRO A 219 -9.05 -16.63 -22.20
CA PRO A 219 -8.17 -16.37 -23.33
C PRO A 219 -8.13 -14.87 -23.70
N GLU A 220 -6.92 -14.46 -24.13
CA GLU A 220 -6.35 -13.14 -24.37
C GLU A 220 -7.31 -11.96 -24.61
N ASP A 221 -6.90 -10.81 -24.05
CA ASP A 221 -7.69 -9.62 -23.77
C ASP A 221 -7.38 -8.48 -24.77
N ASP A 222 -7.53 -8.70 -26.06
CA ASP A 222 -7.27 -7.65 -27.06
C ASP A 222 -8.50 -6.89 -27.57
N GLU A 223 -9.74 -7.30 -27.26
CA GLU A 223 -10.90 -6.72 -27.97
C GLU A 223 -12.10 -6.22 -27.15
N GLY A 224 -12.08 -6.13 -25.80
CA GLY A 224 -13.33 -5.66 -25.16
C GLY A 224 -13.32 -5.02 -23.79
N LEU A 225 -12.56 -5.50 -22.80
CA LEU A 225 -12.81 -5.07 -21.42
C LEU A 225 -12.09 -3.77 -21.05
N ALA A 226 -10.78 -3.70 -21.25
CA ALA A 226 -9.97 -2.56 -20.83
C ALA A 226 -10.42 -1.20 -21.44
N PRO A 227 -10.70 -1.10 -22.76
CA PRO A 227 -11.19 0.15 -23.36
C PRO A 227 -12.54 0.61 -22.77
N VAL A 228 -13.41 -0.34 -22.40
CA VAL A 228 -14.70 -0.04 -21.77
C VAL A 228 -14.50 0.48 -20.36
N LEU A 229 -13.62 -0.13 -19.57
CA LEU A 229 -13.32 0.34 -18.20
C LEU A 229 -12.73 1.76 -18.21
N ALA A 230 -11.85 2.07 -19.17
CA ALA A 230 -11.32 3.42 -19.36
C ALA A 230 -12.44 4.42 -19.71
N TRP A 231 -13.28 4.08 -20.68
CA TRP A 231 -14.41 4.94 -21.06
C TRP A 231 -15.39 5.18 -19.90
N VAL A 232 -15.67 4.17 -19.07
CA VAL A 232 -16.55 4.33 -17.91
C VAL A 232 -16.02 5.41 -16.97
N ARG A 233 -14.71 5.48 -16.70
CA ARG A 233 -14.11 6.49 -15.81
C ARG A 233 -14.33 7.93 -16.30
N GLU A 234 -14.43 8.11 -17.61
CA GLU A 234 -14.70 9.41 -18.24
C GLU A 234 -16.19 9.76 -18.31
N ASN A 235 -17.09 8.78 -18.09
CA ASN A 235 -18.54 8.92 -18.31
C ASN A 235 -19.35 8.53 -17.05
N LEU A 236 -18.74 8.62 -15.86
CA LEU A 236 -19.35 8.19 -14.60
C LEU A 236 -20.62 8.97 -14.23
N ASP A 237 -20.74 10.21 -14.70
CA ASP A 237 -21.86 11.14 -14.51
C ASP A 237 -23.16 10.69 -15.22
N ARG A 238 -23.06 9.72 -16.13
CA ARG A 238 -24.19 9.21 -16.91
C ARG A 238 -24.83 7.98 -16.27
N PRO A 239 -26.12 7.71 -16.55
CA PRO A 239 -26.71 6.42 -16.21
C PRO A 239 -26.02 5.32 -17.03
N LEU A 240 -25.33 4.41 -16.35
CA LEU A 240 -24.62 3.28 -16.94
C LEU A 240 -25.24 1.99 -16.43
N THR A 241 -25.73 1.13 -17.33
CA THR A 241 -26.21 -0.20 -16.98
C THR A 241 -25.19 -1.27 -17.37
N VAL A 242 -25.24 -2.42 -16.70
CA VAL A 242 -24.40 -3.58 -17.07
C VAL A 242 -24.64 -4.01 -18.52
N ALA A 243 -25.88 -3.86 -19.02
CA ALA A 243 -26.22 -4.16 -20.41
C ALA A 243 -25.54 -3.20 -21.40
N ASP A 244 -25.41 -1.92 -21.07
CA ASP A 244 -24.73 -0.93 -21.91
C ASP A 244 -23.23 -1.20 -21.98
N LEU A 245 -22.62 -1.51 -20.83
CA LEU A 245 -21.20 -1.83 -20.76
C LEU A 245 -20.88 -3.13 -21.49
N ALA A 246 -21.72 -4.15 -21.34
CA ALA A 246 -21.59 -5.40 -22.06
C ALA A 246 -21.70 -5.19 -23.58
N ARG A 247 -22.67 -4.39 -24.03
CA ARG A 247 -22.83 -4.04 -25.46
C ARG A 247 -21.59 -3.31 -25.99
N ARG A 248 -21.05 -2.37 -25.22
CA ARG A 248 -19.82 -1.63 -25.58
C ARG A 248 -18.59 -2.54 -25.65
N ALA A 249 -18.56 -3.59 -24.83
CA ALA A 249 -17.51 -4.60 -24.85
C ALA A 249 -17.72 -5.68 -25.95
N ALA A 250 -18.75 -5.56 -26.79
CA ALA A 250 -19.19 -6.60 -27.72
C ALA A 250 -19.44 -7.96 -27.05
N MET A 251 -19.97 -7.94 -25.82
CA MET A 251 -20.20 -9.13 -24.99
C MET A 251 -21.66 -9.28 -24.58
N SER A 252 -22.06 -10.52 -24.30
CA SER A 252 -23.29 -10.76 -23.55
C SER A 252 -23.16 -10.21 -22.11
N PRO A 253 -24.26 -9.79 -21.44
CA PRO A 253 -24.21 -9.33 -20.05
C PRO A 253 -23.59 -10.35 -19.09
N ARG A 254 -23.85 -11.65 -19.31
CA ARG A 254 -23.29 -12.74 -18.50
C ARG A 254 -21.77 -12.85 -18.68
N THR A 255 -21.28 -12.77 -19.91
CA THR A 255 -19.85 -12.83 -20.22
C THR A 255 -19.13 -11.62 -19.64
N PHE A 256 -19.70 -10.42 -19.83
CA PHE A 256 -19.16 -9.18 -19.28
C PHE A 256 -19.09 -9.22 -17.75
N TYR A 257 -20.17 -9.65 -17.08
CA TYR A 257 -20.19 -9.78 -15.64
C TYR A 257 -19.06 -10.68 -15.13
N ARG A 258 -18.94 -11.89 -15.70
CA ARG A 258 -17.92 -12.86 -15.29
C ARG A 258 -16.50 -12.33 -15.54
N ARG A 259 -16.27 -11.70 -16.70
CA ARG A 259 -14.94 -11.16 -17.05
C ARG A 259 -14.56 -9.96 -16.18
N LEU A 260 -15.48 -9.03 -15.96
CA LEU A 260 -15.24 -7.89 -15.07
C LEU A 260 -15.01 -8.37 -13.64
N GLN A 261 -15.76 -9.37 -13.16
CA GLN A 261 -15.53 -9.93 -11.83
C GLN A 261 -14.17 -10.62 -11.71
N ALA A 262 -13.75 -11.37 -12.73
CA ALA A 262 -12.41 -11.97 -12.76
C ALA A 262 -11.31 -10.90 -12.77
N ALA A 263 -11.48 -9.82 -13.54
CA ALA A 263 -10.47 -8.76 -13.67
C ALA A 263 -10.40 -7.79 -12.48
N THR A 264 -11.51 -7.58 -11.76
CA THR A 264 -11.61 -6.53 -10.71
C THR A 264 -11.84 -7.08 -9.31
N GLY A 265 -12.06 -8.40 -9.18
CA GLY A 265 -12.39 -9.06 -7.91
C GLY A 265 -13.78 -8.74 -7.37
N THR A 266 -14.61 -7.97 -8.09
CA THR A 266 -15.92 -7.51 -7.60
C THR A 266 -16.99 -7.48 -8.68
N THR A 267 -18.25 -7.29 -8.30
CA THR A 267 -19.36 -7.26 -9.27
C THR A 267 -19.38 -5.94 -10.06
N PRO A 268 -19.89 -5.90 -11.30
CA PRO A 268 -19.96 -4.67 -12.10
C PRO A 268 -20.61 -3.47 -11.40
N LEU A 269 -21.66 -3.73 -10.61
CA LEU A 269 -22.36 -2.67 -9.87
C LEU A 269 -21.50 -2.14 -8.71
N GLN A 270 -20.84 -3.02 -7.95
CA GLN A 270 -19.93 -2.63 -6.88
C GLN A 270 -18.70 -1.90 -7.43
N TRP A 271 -18.15 -2.37 -8.54
CA TRP A 271 -17.04 -1.70 -9.22
C TRP A 271 -17.42 -0.29 -9.67
N LEU A 272 -18.57 -0.14 -10.35
CA LEU A 272 -19.06 1.16 -10.80
C LEU A 272 -19.30 2.11 -9.61
N LEU A 273 -19.89 1.60 -8.52
CA LEU A 273 -20.10 2.36 -7.30
C LEU A 273 -18.77 2.85 -6.70
N ALA A 274 -17.75 2.00 -6.65
CA ALA A 274 -16.42 2.37 -6.18
C ALA A 274 -15.78 3.46 -7.06
N GLN A 275 -15.91 3.38 -8.39
CA GLN A 275 -15.43 4.43 -9.30
C GLN A 275 -16.14 5.77 -9.05
N ARG A 276 -17.47 5.74 -8.87
CA ARG A 276 -18.29 6.93 -8.59
C ARG A 276 -17.93 7.57 -7.24
N ILE A 277 -17.69 6.76 -6.20
CA ILE A 277 -17.20 7.26 -4.90
C ILE A 277 -15.80 7.87 -5.05
N GLY A 278 -14.90 7.24 -5.80
CA GLY A 278 -13.59 7.80 -6.12
C GLY A 278 -13.68 9.17 -6.78
N ARG A 279 -14.58 9.32 -7.77
CA ARG A 279 -14.86 10.61 -8.42
C ARG A 279 -15.42 11.64 -7.44
N ALA A 280 -16.34 11.25 -6.56
CA ALA A 280 -16.88 12.13 -5.54
C ALA A 280 -15.80 12.64 -4.56
N ARG A 281 -14.85 11.79 -4.16
CA ARG A 281 -13.70 12.18 -3.32
C ARG A 281 -12.86 13.25 -3.99
N VAL A 282 -12.48 13.02 -5.26
CA VAL A 282 -11.71 13.99 -6.05
C VAL A 282 -12.44 15.33 -6.14
N LEU A 283 -13.76 15.34 -6.38
CA LEU A 283 -14.55 16.58 -6.44
C LEU A 283 -14.68 17.27 -5.09
N LEU A 284 -14.81 16.53 -3.99
CA LEU A 284 -14.84 17.06 -2.63
C LEU A 284 -13.52 17.70 -2.22
N GLU A 285 -12.40 17.17 -2.72
CA GLU A 285 -11.03 17.63 -2.45
C GLU A 285 -10.61 18.81 -3.34
N SER A 286 -11.10 18.87 -4.59
CA SER A 286 -10.64 19.83 -5.60
C SER A 286 -11.58 21.00 -5.88
N THR A 287 -12.85 20.93 -5.42
CA THR A 287 -13.88 21.93 -5.74
C THR A 287 -14.71 22.33 -4.51
N ASP A 288 -15.26 23.55 -4.54
CA ASP A 288 -16.22 24.05 -3.55
C ASP A 288 -17.69 23.79 -3.94
N LEU A 289 -17.91 22.87 -4.89
CA LEU A 289 -19.24 22.58 -5.39
C LEU A 289 -20.16 22.09 -4.26
N PRO A 290 -21.46 22.45 -4.27
CA PRO A 290 -22.42 21.89 -3.34
C PRO A 290 -22.45 20.35 -3.40
N VAL A 291 -22.71 19.68 -2.27
CA VAL A 291 -22.77 18.20 -2.19
C VAL A 291 -23.74 17.62 -3.20
N GLU A 292 -24.83 18.33 -3.50
CA GLU A 292 -25.78 17.98 -4.55
C GLU A 292 -25.14 17.95 -5.94
N LYS A 293 -24.39 18.98 -6.30
CA LYS A 293 -23.69 19.04 -7.59
C LYS A 293 -22.61 17.98 -7.71
N ILE A 294 -21.97 17.62 -6.60
CA ILE A 294 -21.01 16.51 -6.57
C ILE A 294 -21.71 15.18 -6.79
N GLY A 295 -22.90 14.98 -6.22
CA GLY A 295 -23.71 13.78 -6.47
C GLY A 295 -24.01 13.59 -7.95
N GLU A 296 -24.39 14.66 -8.64
CA GLU A 296 -24.60 14.67 -10.09
C GLU A 296 -23.33 14.31 -10.86
N LEU A 297 -22.24 15.06 -10.65
CA LEU A 297 -20.98 14.92 -11.41
C LEU A 297 -20.23 13.61 -11.11
N SER A 298 -20.51 12.98 -9.98
CA SER A 298 -19.98 11.66 -9.65
C SER A 298 -20.88 10.52 -10.13
N GLY A 299 -22.06 10.81 -10.68
CA GLY A 299 -23.03 9.81 -11.12
C GLY A 299 -23.81 9.12 -10.00
N LEU A 300 -23.75 9.63 -8.77
CA LEU A 300 -24.57 9.14 -7.66
C LEU A 300 -25.97 9.79 -7.67
N GLY A 301 -26.16 10.81 -8.52
CA GLY A 301 -27.43 11.46 -8.80
C GLY A 301 -27.76 12.50 -7.75
N THR A 302 -28.21 12.08 -6.56
CA THR A 302 -28.72 12.98 -5.53
C THR A 302 -27.77 13.13 -4.35
N ALA A 303 -27.89 14.24 -3.63
CA ALA A 303 -27.12 14.47 -2.39
C ALA A 303 -27.34 13.37 -1.34
N ASN A 304 -28.57 12.84 -1.23
CA ASN A 304 -28.88 11.76 -0.30
C ASN A 304 -28.21 10.44 -0.69
N ASN A 305 -28.23 10.10 -1.98
CA ASN A 305 -27.60 8.88 -2.46
C ASN A 305 -26.07 8.94 -2.33
N LEU A 306 -25.48 10.10 -2.61
CA LEU A 306 -24.07 10.37 -2.32
C LEU A 306 -23.77 10.19 -0.83
N ARG A 307 -24.50 10.85 0.08
CA ARG A 307 -24.28 10.70 1.53
C ARG A 307 -24.38 9.25 1.99
N HIS A 308 -25.41 8.53 1.55
CA HIS A 308 -25.63 7.13 1.93
C HIS A 308 -24.46 6.23 1.51
N HIS A 309 -24.09 6.25 0.23
CA HIS A 309 -23.03 5.39 -0.28
C HIS A 309 -21.64 5.83 0.22
N PHE A 310 -21.40 7.13 0.31
CA PHE A 310 -20.13 7.67 0.79
C PHE A 310 -19.90 7.32 2.26
N LEU A 311 -20.91 7.47 3.12
CA LEU A 311 -20.81 7.06 4.53
C LEU A 311 -20.54 5.56 4.66
N ARG A 312 -21.24 4.73 3.87
CA ARG A 312 -21.08 3.26 3.91
C ARG A 312 -19.71 2.78 3.44
N HIS A 313 -19.07 3.48 2.51
CA HIS A 313 -17.80 3.03 1.89
C HIS A 313 -16.57 3.78 2.42
N VAL A 314 -16.74 4.99 2.94
CA VAL A 314 -15.64 5.86 3.42
C VAL A 314 -15.67 6.01 4.94
N GLY A 315 -16.81 5.73 5.59
CA GLY A 315 -16.96 5.76 7.05
C GLY A 315 -17.31 7.13 7.64
N ILE A 316 -17.31 8.20 6.83
CA ILE A 316 -17.68 9.56 7.24
C ILE A 316 -18.56 10.25 6.20
N THR A 317 -19.23 11.34 6.56
CA THR A 317 -20.10 12.05 5.61
C THR A 317 -19.28 12.85 4.59
N PRO A 318 -19.80 13.16 3.39
CA PRO A 318 -19.13 14.02 2.41
C PRO A 318 -18.71 15.39 2.97
N GLY A 319 -19.54 15.95 3.86
CA GLY A 319 -19.25 17.24 4.51
C GLY A 319 -18.08 17.15 5.49
N ASP A 320 -18.06 16.11 6.32
CA ASP A 320 -16.95 15.84 7.25
C ASP A 320 -15.66 15.55 6.48
N TYR A 321 -15.78 14.75 5.42
CA TYR A 321 -14.69 14.46 4.51
C TYR A 321 -14.10 15.75 3.93
N ARG A 322 -14.91 16.67 3.40
CA ARG A 322 -14.44 17.97 2.90
C ARG A 322 -13.77 18.80 3.99
N ARG A 323 -14.30 18.82 5.21
CA ARG A 323 -13.73 19.60 6.33
C ARG A 323 -12.35 19.09 6.75
N ALA A 324 -12.04 17.82 6.49
CA ALA A 324 -10.69 17.27 6.67
C ALA A 324 -9.69 17.73 5.59
N PHE A 325 -10.16 18.38 4.52
CA PHE A 325 -9.36 18.95 3.43
C PHE A 325 -9.70 20.44 3.15
N PRO A 326 -9.55 21.35 4.13
CA PRO A 326 -9.75 22.78 3.86
C PRO A 326 -8.69 23.28 2.87
N ARG A 327 -9.12 23.99 1.82
CA ARG A 327 -8.18 24.69 0.95
C ARG A 327 -7.60 25.88 1.73
N THR A 328 -6.30 25.89 1.94
CA THR A 328 -5.59 27.14 2.20
C THR A 328 -5.79 28.02 0.96
N PRO A 329 -6.37 29.23 1.05
CA PRO A 329 -6.39 30.14 -0.08
C PRO A 329 -4.94 30.30 -0.56
N SER A 330 -4.70 30.05 -1.84
CA SER A 330 -3.40 30.32 -2.45
C SER A 330 -3.05 31.78 -2.15
N PRO A 331 -1.85 32.10 -1.62
CA PRO A 331 -1.45 33.49 -1.51
C PRO A 331 -1.58 34.10 -2.91
N ALA A 332 -2.36 35.19 -3.00
CA ALA A 332 -2.49 35.95 -4.22
C ALA A 332 -1.07 36.28 -4.70
N PHE A 333 -0.76 35.88 -5.93
CA PHE A 333 0.47 36.29 -6.58
C PHE A 333 0.45 37.83 -6.64
N VAL A 334 1.22 38.47 -5.77
CA VAL A 334 1.51 39.90 -5.88
C VAL A 334 2.55 40.01 -6.99
N PRO A 335 2.20 40.58 -8.17
CA PRO A 335 3.21 40.77 -9.20
C PRO A 335 4.28 41.72 -8.65
N ALA A 336 5.54 41.30 -8.73
CA ALA A 336 6.67 42.13 -8.36
C ALA A 336 6.59 43.47 -9.11
N SER A 337 6.64 44.57 -8.35
CA SER A 337 6.76 45.91 -8.90
C SER A 337 7.99 45.99 -9.80
N ALA A 338 7.82 46.59 -10.98
CA ALA A 338 8.89 46.82 -11.94
C ALA A 338 10.04 47.62 -11.29
N PRO A 339 11.31 47.32 -11.63
CA PRO A 339 12.44 48.06 -11.09
C PRO A 339 12.39 49.52 -11.57
N PRO A 340 12.87 50.48 -10.75
CA PRO A 340 12.90 51.88 -11.15
C PRO A 340 13.87 52.08 -12.32
N ALA A 341 13.45 52.89 -13.29
CA ALA A 341 14.31 53.32 -14.38
C ALA A 341 15.51 54.08 -13.80
N ALA A 342 16.72 53.64 -14.16
CA ALA A 342 17.96 54.31 -13.81
C ALA A 342 18.07 55.67 -14.53
N PRO A 343 18.76 56.65 -13.92
CA PRO A 343 18.72 58.07 -14.30
C PRO A 343 19.38 58.41 -15.63
#